data_AF-A0A2E6F6A5-F1
#
_entry.id   AF-A0A2E6F6A5-F1
#
_cell.length_a   1.000
_cell.length_b   1.000
_cell.length_c   1.000
_cell.angle_alpha   90.00
_cell.angle_beta   90.00
_cell.angle_gamma   90.00
#
_symmetry.space_group_name_H-M   'P 1'
#
loop_
_entity.id
_entity.type
_entity.pdbx_description
1 polymer ?
#
loop_
_entity_poly.entity_id
_entity_poly.type
_entity_poly.pdbx_seq_one_letter_code
_entity_poly.pdbx_strand_id
1 'polypeptide(L)'
;MVQRCYVVPMARCPYCMSPVSKFDEICRTCGRIITGSAGSSQRVSGQFNTGPYSGGAISGQAPQMMRAPRRMQTRRRKKSKLGKLVFVSVIACVFVFTPANELAMSQWANVSTQIQDLTAPVYPMESTYTVDRTLTMTNKDVDNHTFKYSFAVPLDRTSKGMKDSMWLTDDGPTEADKIQEVISMKIISGNFNYELPVDAITRDISPELRGIEQAIPIGDTETYMFWPGEGDSSDSSYCSFGPCVKWEGITPAEGEVSIVIRYTIKSTAYSWWSDFSGNVQGSSTGISLETTGTYLDIQSRSDHYNRFAKHSEWFKRSDNSYAIDGTNAKIIEAASVIDSQIPEDLSENPYAFARKAFEYVQDVITYGRGKDIPRSGPSCLSDKVGDCDEQSNLWMSLLRTKKIPTWYEFGALTGYTFKTWEPHGWSNVMLPYDSEWCEDNGIVIETCFVEASVDVTNNMWLFKPPTALGLWIEAEDLDSGTPGQGLYDYFYRIWACNVLCSYGETWQTVGEAVTTGGTFTNPQIVEEFKTTQ
;
A
#
# COMPACT_ATOMS: atom_id res chain seq x y z
N MET A 1 14.24 33.69 37.00
CA MET A 1 14.89 33.16 35.77
C MET A 1 13.97 33.43 34.59
N VAL A 2 14.47 33.65 33.38
CA VAL A 2 13.63 33.78 32.18
C VAL A 2 13.60 32.44 31.44
N GLN A 3 12.48 31.73 31.54
CA GLN A 3 12.31 30.41 30.94
C GLN A 3 12.12 30.57 29.41
N ARG A 4 13.18 30.29 28.65
CA ARG A 4 13.11 30.31 27.18
C ARG A 4 12.40 29.05 26.69
N CYS A 5 11.14 29.20 26.30
CA CYS A 5 10.43 28.18 25.52
C CYS A 5 11.11 28.06 24.15
N TYR A 6 11.91 27.01 23.97
CA TYR A 6 12.42 26.64 22.65
C TYR A 6 11.29 26.00 21.85
N VAL A 7 10.74 26.72 20.89
CA VAL A 7 9.89 26.13 19.85
C VAL A 7 10.79 25.27 18.99
N VAL A 8 10.87 23.97 19.31
CA VAL A 8 11.48 22.97 18.43
C VAL A 8 10.54 22.85 17.22
N PRO A 9 11.01 23.11 15.99
CA PRO A 9 10.20 22.84 14.81
C PRO A 9 9.95 21.33 14.75
N MET A 10 8.69 20.93 14.94
CA MET A 10 8.25 19.57 14.65
C MET A 10 8.45 19.29 13.17
N ALA A 11 8.76 18.04 12.83
CA ALA A 11 8.70 17.61 11.45
C ALA A 11 7.24 17.72 10.96
N ARG A 12 7.06 17.84 9.65
CA ARG A 12 5.75 17.79 9.00
C ARG A 12 5.79 16.72 7.92
N CYS A 13 4.70 15.98 7.77
CA CYS A 13 4.53 15.06 6.65
C CYS A 13 4.62 15.85 5.33
N PRO A 14 5.41 15.41 4.33
CA PRO A 14 5.53 16.13 3.06
C PRO A 14 4.20 16.18 2.28
N TYR A 15 3.32 15.18 2.47
CA TYR A 15 2.07 15.06 1.72
C TYR A 15 0.92 15.90 2.30
N CYS A 16 0.69 15.86 3.62
CA CYS A 16 -0.45 16.55 4.27
C CYS A 16 -0.05 17.74 5.15
N MET A 17 1.26 18.01 5.28
CA MET A 17 1.83 19.05 6.15
C MET A 17 1.46 18.96 7.64
N SER A 18 0.81 17.88 8.10
CA SER A 18 0.49 17.67 9.52
C SER A 18 1.75 17.46 10.36
N PRO A 19 1.77 17.86 11.65
CA PRO A 19 2.91 17.62 12.53
C PRO A 19 3.15 16.12 12.73
N VAL A 20 4.38 15.67 12.54
CA VAL A 20 4.81 14.29 12.78
C VAL A 20 5.99 14.25 13.74
N SER A 21 6.11 13.16 14.48
CA SER A 21 7.30 12.86 15.27
C SER A 21 8.50 12.65 14.35
N LYS A 22 9.71 12.84 14.89
CA LYS A 22 10.95 12.45 14.19
C LYS A 22 11.16 10.94 14.13
N PHE A 23 10.27 10.18 14.75
CA PHE A 23 10.26 8.72 14.82
C PHE A 23 9.00 8.10 14.17
N ASP A 24 8.07 8.91 13.66
CA ASP A 24 6.92 8.38 12.91
C ASP A 24 7.41 7.97 11.51
N GLU A 25 7.21 6.69 11.17
CA GLU A 25 7.56 6.13 9.86
C GLU A 25 6.43 6.26 8.84
N ILE A 26 5.19 6.28 9.34
CA ILE A 26 3.95 6.52 8.61
C ILE A 26 3.30 7.77 9.23
N CYS A 27 2.71 8.64 8.42
CA CYS A 27 2.00 9.79 8.96
C CYS A 27 0.64 9.37 9.52
N ARG A 28 0.53 9.27 10.86
CA ARG A 28 -0.71 8.97 11.61
C ARG A 28 -1.92 9.89 11.33
N THR A 29 -1.75 10.96 10.56
CA THR A 29 -2.83 11.85 10.10
C THR A 29 -3.22 11.59 8.64
N CYS A 30 -2.37 10.91 7.85
CA CYS A 30 -2.61 10.68 6.43
C CYS A 30 -2.08 9.37 5.82
N GLY A 31 -1.83 8.30 6.60
CA GLY A 31 -1.52 6.92 6.17
C GLY A 31 -0.28 6.69 5.28
N ARG A 32 0.33 7.75 4.76
CA ARG A 32 1.45 7.68 3.81
C ARG A 32 2.77 7.42 4.53
N ILE A 33 3.56 6.51 3.97
CA ILE A 33 4.93 6.21 4.39
C ILE A 33 5.79 7.47 4.20
N ILE A 34 6.53 7.86 5.24
CA ILE A 34 7.39 9.06 5.27
C ILE A 34 8.85 8.73 5.58
N THR A 35 9.24 7.45 5.62
CA THR A 35 10.62 7.00 5.87
C THR A 35 11.60 7.42 4.78
N GLY A 36 12.38 8.45 5.08
CA GLY A 36 13.31 9.12 4.17
C GLY A 36 13.27 10.64 4.35
N SER A 37 12.07 11.18 4.57
CA SER A 37 11.78 12.62 4.71
C SER A 37 12.47 13.28 5.91
N ALA A 38 12.70 12.55 7.02
CA ALA A 38 13.35 13.07 8.23
C ALA A 38 14.75 13.69 7.98
N GLY A 39 15.45 13.22 6.94
CA GLY A 39 16.74 13.76 6.50
C GLY A 39 16.67 14.97 5.58
N SER A 40 15.52 15.28 4.96
CA SER A 40 15.42 16.34 3.94
C SER A 40 15.80 17.71 4.49
N SER A 41 15.37 18.04 5.71
CA SER A 41 15.72 19.29 6.39
C SER A 41 17.23 19.49 6.61
N GLN A 42 18.00 18.41 6.72
CA GLN A 42 19.47 18.44 6.85
C GLN A 42 20.14 18.51 5.47
N ARG A 43 19.63 17.77 4.49
CA ARG A 43 20.13 17.76 3.10
C ARG A 43 19.91 19.12 2.41
N VAL A 44 18.69 19.67 2.49
CA VAL A 44 18.29 20.98 1.90
C VAL A 44 19.01 22.17 2.57
N SER A 45 19.42 22.05 3.84
CA SER A 45 20.16 23.13 4.53
C SER A 45 21.68 23.03 4.41
N GLY A 46 22.22 21.95 3.82
CA GLY A 46 23.65 21.69 3.72
C GLY A 46 24.36 21.49 5.07
N GLN A 47 23.60 21.34 6.18
CA GLN A 47 24.16 21.22 7.53
C GLN A 47 24.42 19.76 7.90
N PHE A 48 25.51 19.21 7.36
CA PHE A 48 26.12 17.98 7.86
C PHE A 48 26.66 18.17 9.28
N ASN A 49 25.80 17.97 10.29
CA ASN A 49 26.21 17.94 11.68
C ASN A 49 26.99 16.65 11.97
N THR A 50 28.31 16.69 11.79
CA THR A 50 29.26 15.69 12.28
C THR A 50 29.42 15.76 13.81
N GLY A 51 28.30 15.63 14.53
CA GLY A 51 28.25 15.47 15.98
C GLY A 51 28.47 14.00 16.37
N PRO A 52 29.31 13.70 17.37
CA PRO A 52 29.65 12.32 17.72
C PRO A 52 28.49 11.57 18.39
N TYR A 53 28.36 10.28 18.06
CA TYR A 53 27.49 9.34 18.78
C TYR A 53 27.89 9.26 20.26
N SER A 54 26.97 9.51 21.17
CA SER A 54 27.17 9.36 22.61
C SER A 54 26.76 7.97 23.12
N GLY A 55 27.35 6.91 22.54
CA GLY A 55 27.29 5.54 23.05
C GLY A 55 28.67 5.15 23.58
N GLY A 56 28.86 5.22 24.90
CA GLY A 56 30.21 5.19 25.49
C GLY A 56 30.77 3.80 25.78
N ALA A 57 31.96 3.52 25.22
CA ALA A 57 32.91 2.53 25.77
C ALA A 57 34.09 3.28 26.43
N ILE A 58 34.66 2.72 27.51
CA ILE A 58 35.57 3.43 28.42
C ILE A 58 37.03 3.05 28.18
N SER A 59 37.92 4.03 28.01
CA SER A 59 39.34 3.96 28.45
C SER A 59 40.04 5.33 28.46
N GLY A 60 41.09 5.48 29.29
CA GLY A 60 42.21 6.42 29.04
C GLY A 60 42.14 7.86 29.58
N GLN A 61 42.96 8.17 30.59
CA GLN A 61 43.56 9.50 30.81
C GLN A 61 44.91 9.58 30.02
N ALA A 62 45.66 10.67 29.84
CA ALA A 62 45.79 11.94 30.58
C ALA A 62 46.30 13.11 29.65
N PRO A 63 46.48 14.37 30.12
CA PRO A 63 46.52 15.57 29.26
C PRO A 63 47.88 16.33 29.15
N GLN A 64 47.84 17.54 28.54
CA GLN A 64 48.89 18.58 28.31
C GLN A 64 49.61 18.47 26.93
N MET A 65 50.08 19.55 26.27
CA MET A 65 50.50 20.90 26.70
C MET A 65 49.84 22.08 25.94
N MET A 66 50.34 23.32 26.13
CA MET A 66 49.67 24.60 25.81
C MET A 66 50.41 25.49 24.78
N ARG A 67 49.61 26.34 24.06
CA ARG A 67 49.95 27.67 23.47
C ARG A 67 50.95 27.73 22.27
N ALA A 68 50.97 28.76 21.40
CA ALA A 68 49.96 29.77 20.96
C ALA A 68 50.43 30.45 19.62
N PRO A 69 50.05 31.70 19.21
CA PRO A 69 49.46 31.88 17.87
C PRO A 69 50.17 32.90 16.94
N ARG A 70 49.69 33.06 15.70
CA ARG A 70 49.98 34.26 14.87
C ARG A 70 48.81 34.72 13.99
N ARG A 71 48.74 36.03 13.78
CA ARG A 71 47.83 36.77 12.86
C ARG A 71 48.38 36.67 11.41
N MET A 72 47.83 37.18 10.30
CA MET A 72 46.77 38.17 9.93
C MET A 72 46.50 37.95 8.40
N GLN A 73 45.49 38.47 7.66
CA GLN A 73 44.37 39.39 7.88
C GLN A 73 43.34 39.27 6.72
N THR A 74 42.02 39.32 6.95
CA THR A 74 41.03 39.55 5.85
C THR A 74 39.79 40.34 6.28
N ARG A 75 39.31 41.19 5.37
CA ARG A 75 38.37 42.31 5.60
C ARG A 75 36.95 41.88 6.01
N ARG A 76 36.40 42.49 7.07
CA ARG A 76 34.94 42.64 7.23
C ARG A 76 34.38 43.47 6.06
N ARG A 77 33.34 42.99 5.38
CA ARG A 77 32.44 43.81 4.54
C ARG A 77 31.03 43.76 5.14
N LYS A 78 30.29 44.87 5.13
CA LYS A 78 28.98 45.00 5.81
C LYS A 78 27.90 44.17 5.10
N LYS A 79 26.99 43.54 5.85
CA LYS A 79 25.73 43.00 5.31
C LYS A 79 24.89 44.14 4.73
N SER A 80 24.51 44.07 3.46
CA SER A 80 23.45 44.91 2.87
C SER A 80 22.12 44.14 2.88
N LYS A 81 20.98 44.84 2.99
CA LYS A 81 19.64 44.23 3.07
C LYS A 81 19.04 43.86 1.69
N LEU A 82 19.88 43.63 0.66
CA LEU A 82 19.40 43.53 -0.73
C LEU A 82 18.64 42.23 -1.04
N GLY A 83 19.04 41.10 -0.44
CA GLY A 83 18.46 39.78 -0.71
C GLY A 83 16.99 39.58 -0.31
N LYS A 84 16.36 40.52 0.41
CA LYS A 84 14.92 40.50 0.68
C LYS A 84 14.07 41.28 -0.33
N LEU A 85 14.70 42.08 -1.20
CA LEU A 85 13.97 42.87 -2.21
C LEU A 85 13.82 42.07 -3.51
N VAL A 86 14.90 41.38 -3.94
CA VAL A 86 14.91 40.51 -5.13
C VAL A 86 13.79 39.46 -5.11
N PHE A 87 13.60 38.78 -3.96
CA PHE A 87 12.59 37.72 -3.82
C PHE A 87 11.16 38.23 -3.96
N VAL A 88 10.88 39.47 -3.52
CA VAL A 88 9.55 40.10 -3.65
C VAL A 88 9.32 40.58 -5.10
N SER A 89 10.35 41.09 -5.78
CA SER A 89 10.23 41.45 -7.20
C SER A 89 10.04 40.24 -8.11
N VAL A 90 10.59 39.06 -7.79
CA VAL A 90 10.31 37.83 -8.56
C VAL A 90 8.83 37.44 -8.43
N ILE A 91 8.29 37.43 -7.22
CA ILE A 91 6.86 37.15 -6.98
C ILE A 91 5.96 38.16 -7.72
N ALA A 92 6.36 39.44 -7.79
CA ALA A 92 5.61 40.45 -8.54
C ALA A 92 5.65 40.25 -10.06
N CYS A 93 6.78 39.79 -10.64
CA CYS A 93 6.89 39.55 -12.09
C CYS A 93 6.08 38.35 -12.59
N VAL A 94 5.96 37.29 -11.77
CA VAL A 94 5.19 36.06 -12.08
C VAL A 94 3.71 36.34 -12.35
N PHE A 95 3.14 37.40 -11.77
CA PHE A 95 1.75 37.82 -12.01
C PHE A 95 1.58 38.83 -13.17
N VAL A 96 2.65 39.22 -13.88
CA VAL A 96 2.60 40.31 -14.87
C VAL A 96 3.21 39.95 -16.24
N PHE A 97 4.11 38.96 -16.33
CA PHE A 97 4.77 38.59 -17.58
C PHE A 97 4.65 37.10 -17.90
N THR A 98 3.80 36.75 -18.87
CA THR A 98 3.57 35.36 -19.30
C THR A 98 4.85 34.60 -19.69
N PRO A 99 5.86 35.16 -20.40
CA PRO A 99 7.08 34.40 -20.75
C PRO A 99 7.99 34.10 -19.54
N ALA A 100 7.81 34.80 -18.42
CA ALA A 100 8.57 34.51 -17.20
C ALA A 100 8.08 33.24 -16.50
N ASN A 101 6.81 32.84 -16.74
CA ASN A 101 6.22 31.69 -16.07
C ASN A 101 6.79 30.36 -16.59
N GLU A 102 7.10 30.21 -17.88
CA GLU A 102 7.71 28.98 -18.41
C GLU A 102 9.10 28.73 -17.80
N LEU A 103 9.94 29.78 -17.69
CA LEU A 103 11.27 29.66 -17.07
C LEU A 103 11.18 29.48 -15.54
N ALA A 104 10.20 30.12 -14.88
CA ALA A 104 9.97 29.94 -13.45
C ALA A 104 9.40 28.56 -13.12
N MET A 105 8.47 28.04 -13.92
CA MET A 105 7.83 26.73 -13.74
C MET A 105 8.79 25.59 -14.09
N SER A 106 9.62 25.71 -15.13
CA SER A 106 10.68 24.72 -15.41
C SER A 106 11.77 24.73 -14.33
N GLN A 107 12.16 25.89 -13.79
CA GLN A 107 13.05 25.95 -12.63
C GLN A 107 12.38 25.41 -11.36
N TRP A 108 11.07 25.63 -11.16
CA TRP A 108 10.32 25.08 -10.04
C TRP A 108 10.16 23.56 -10.15
N ALA A 109 9.87 23.02 -11.33
CA ALA A 109 9.78 21.57 -11.58
C ALA A 109 11.14 20.89 -11.28
N ASN A 110 12.25 21.44 -11.79
CA ASN A 110 13.60 20.95 -11.49
C ASN A 110 13.98 21.04 -10.00
N VAL A 111 13.35 21.93 -9.22
CA VAL A 111 13.52 22.01 -7.76
C VAL A 111 12.55 21.06 -7.03
N SER A 112 11.35 20.85 -7.58
CA SER A 112 10.34 19.91 -7.05
C SER A 112 10.85 18.48 -7.14
N THR A 113 11.33 18.04 -8.32
CA THR A 113 11.87 16.69 -8.51
C THR A 113 13.04 16.43 -7.56
N GLN A 114 13.99 17.37 -7.45
CA GLN A 114 15.09 17.27 -6.49
C GLN A 114 14.62 17.20 -5.02
N ILE A 115 13.49 17.82 -4.66
CA ILE A 115 12.90 17.72 -3.32
C ILE A 115 12.15 16.38 -3.14
N GLN A 116 11.46 15.90 -4.17
CA GLN A 116 10.78 14.61 -4.20
C GLN A 116 11.80 13.46 -4.07
N ASP A 117 12.89 13.46 -4.84
CA ASP A 117 14.02 12.53 -4.69
C ASP A 117 14.61 12.55 -3.27
N LEU A 118 14.79 13.76 -2.70
CA LEU A 118 15.31 13.96 -1.35
C LEU A 118 14.30 13.61 -0.22
N THR A 119 13.06 13.26 -0.55
CA THR A 119 12.01 12.84 0.40
C THR A 119 11.39 11.47 0.11
N ALA A 120 11.71 10.87 -1.04
CA ALA A 120 11.19 9.59 -1.50
C ALA A 120 11.30 8.48 -0.44
N PRO A 121 10.26 7.64 -0.29
CA PRO A 121 10.32 6.46 0.56
C PRO A 121 11.47 5.53 0.17
N VAL A 122 12.22 5.08 1.18
CA VAL A 122 13.26 4.05 1.06
C VAL A 122 12.64 2.68 1.35
N TYR A 123 12.95 1.68 0.53
CA TYR A 123 12.53 0.29 0.70
C TYR A 123 13.73 -0.67 0.70
N PRO A 124 13.66 -1.80 1.43
CA PRO A 124 14.65 -2.87 1.30
C PRO A 124 14.42 -3.65 0.00
N MET A 125 15.48 -4.27 -0.53
CA MET A 125 15.36 -5.25 -1.63
C MET A 125 14.71 -6.55 -1.16
N GLU A 126 15.08 -7.02 0.04
CA GLU A 126 14.53 -8.22 0.67
C GLU A 126 14.37 -7.97 2.18
N SER A 127 13.38 -8.61 2.80
CA SER A 127 13.31 -8.66 4.27
C SER A 127 12.65 -9.93 4.79
N THR A 128 13.18 -10.46 5.89
CA THR A 128 12.52 -11.46 6.74
C THR A 128 12.19 -10.85 8.10
N TYR A 129 10.94 -10.96 8.54
CA TYR A 129 10.45 -10.37 9.78
C TYR A 129 9.37 -11.22 10.47
N THR A 130 9.17 -10.98 11.76
CA THR A 130 8.06 -11.53 12.54
C THR A 130 7.22 -10.36 13.04
N VAL A 131 5.90 -10.44 12.89
CA VAL A 131 4.96 -9.38 13.29
C VAL A 131 3.75 -9.95 14.03
N ASP A 132 3.41 -9.31 15.16
CA ASP A 132 2.24 -9.58 15.98
C ASP A 132 1.09 -8.66 15.54
N ARG A 133 0.00 -9.27 15.08
CA ARG A 133 -1.31 -8.66 14.91
C ARG A 133 -2.17 -9.00 16.12
N THR A 134 -2.33 -8.05 17.04
CA THR A 134 -3.18 -8.24 18.22
C THR A 134 -4.61 -7.82 17.88
N LEU A 135 -5.56 -8.72 18.13
CA LEU A 135 -7.00 -8.49 17.98
C LEU A 135 -7.64 -8.47 19.37
N THR A 136 -8.49 -7.48 19.61
CA THR A 136 -9.18 -7.27 20.90
C THR A 136 -10.67 -7.04 20.66
N MET A 137 -11.51 -7.86 21.30
CA MET A 137 -12.95 -7.63 21.38
C MET A 137 -13.27 -7.06 22.76
N THR A 138 -13.64 -5.78 22.83
CA THR A 138 -14.05 -5.11 24.07
C THR A 138 -15.58 -5.02 24.13
N ASN A 139 -16.16 -5.23 25.31
CA ASN A 139 -17.58 -5.08 25.61
C ASN A 139 -17.77 -4.04 26.72
N LYS A 140 -18.70 -3.10 26.52
CA LYS A 140 -19.02 -2.01 27.46
C LYS A 140 -20.42 -2.13 28.06
N ASP A 141 -21.08 -3.26 27.85
CA ASP A 141 -22.36 -3.60 28.45
C ASP A 141 -22.16 -4.29 29.82
N VAL A 142 -23.21 -4.31 30.63
CA VAL A 142 -23.25 -4.97 31.95
C VAL A 142 -23.52 -6.48 31.87
N ASP A 143 -23.88 -6.97 30.69
CA ASP A 143 -24.06 -8.39 30.36
C ASP A 143 -22.92 -8.90 29.46
N ASN A 144 -22.65 -10.21 29.53
CA ASN A 144 -21.72 -10.89 28.63
C ASN A 144 -22.32 -10.98 27.21
N HIS A 145 -21.54 -10.67 26.18
CA HIS A 145 -21.97 -10.78 24.77
C HIS A 145 -21.12 -11.79 24.02
N THR A 146 -21.76 -12.65 23.22
CA THR A 146 -21.06 -13.50 22.26
C THR A 146 -20.47 -12.66 21.14
N PHE A 147 -19.37 -13.15 20.56
CA PHE A 147 -18.80 -12.58 19.33
C PHE A 147 -18.43 -13.66 18.32
N LYS A 148 -18.43 -13.26 17.05
CA LYS A 148 -17.92 -14.04 15.91
C LYS A 148 -17.03 -13.17 15.04
N TYR A 149 -15.81 -13.63 14.77
CA TYR A 149 -14.84 -12.94 13.94
C TYR A 149 -14.09 -13.92 13.02
N SER A 150 -14.02 -13.62 11.73
CA SER A 150 -13.28 -14.42 10.75
C SER A 150 -12.00 -13.69 10.33
N PHE A 151 -10.86 -14.37 10.22
CA PHE A 151 -9.65 -13.80 9.61
C PHE A 151 -9.04 -14.74 8.57
N ALA A 152 -8.59 -14.17 7.45
CA ALA A 152 -7.92 -14.92 6.39
C ALA A 152 -6.64 -15.59 6.90
N VAL A 153 -6.40 -16.80 6.41
CA VAL A 153 -5.09 -17.45 6.45
C VAL A 153 -4.35 -17.02 5.18
N PRO A 154 -3.20 -16.34 5.29
CA PRO A 154 -2.53 -15.79 4.13
C PRO A 154 -1.89 -16.89 3.28
N LEU A 155 -1.96 -16.70 1.96
CA LEU A 155 -1.23 -17.46 0.95
C LEU A 155 0.09 -16.76 0.59
N ASP A 156 0.97 -17.50 -0.08
CA ASP A 156 2.15 -16.92 -0.72
C ASP A 156 1.74 -16.02 -1.90
N ARG A 157 2.41 -14.87 -2.06
CA ARG A 157 2.19 -13.94 -3.18
C ARG A 157 3.32 -14.13 -4.19
N THR A 158 2.98 -14.39 -5.45
CA THR A 158 3.94 -14.58 -6.55
C THR A 158 3.88 -13.43 -7.55
N SER A 159 4.72 -13.41 -8.59
CA SER A 159 4.61 -12.48 -9.71
C SER A 159 3.29 -12.62 -10.51
N LYS A 160 2.48 -13.66 -10.25
CA LYS A 160 1.21 -13.95 -10.92
C LYS A 160 0.08 -14.20 -9.91
N GLY A 161 -0.24 -13.17 -9.12
CA GLY A 161 -1.21 -13.27 -8.04
C GLY A 161 -0.69 -14.19 -6.92
N MET A 162 -1.23 -15.40 -6.87
CA MET A 162 -0.84 -16.49 -5.96
C MET A 162 -0.51 -17.80 -6.72
N LYS A 163 -0.26 -17.73 -8.03
CA LYS A 163 0.00 -18.90 -8.88
C LYS A 163 1.49 -19.18 -8.97
N ASP A 164 1.88 -20.46 -8.93
CA ASP A 164 3.28 -20.90 -9.10
C ASP A 164 3.85 -20.68 -10.51
N SER A 165 3.01 -20.37 -11.49
CA SER A 165 3.43 -20.14 -12.88
C SER A 165 3.04 -18.76 -13.41
N MET A 166 3.99 -18.10 -14.08
CA MET A 166 3.84 -16.74 -14.60
C MET A 166 3.22 -16.73 -16.00
N TRP A 167 3.73 -17.58 -16.89
CA TRP A 167 3.27 -17.73 -18.27
C TRP A 167 3.32 -19.22 -18.68
N LEU A 168 2.46 -19.62 -19.61
CA LEU A 168 2.65 -20.85 -20.36
C LEU A 168 3.41 -20.53 -21.65
N THR A 169 4.38 -21.34 -22.02
CA THR A 169 5.13 -21.28 -23.29
C THR A 169 5.12 -22.65 -23.97
N ASP A 170 5.65 -22.74 -25.20
CA ASP A 170 5.80 -24.01 -25.93
C ASP A 170 6.66 -25.05 -25.17
N ASP A 171 7.63 -24.59 -24.36
CA ASP A 171 8.46 -25.45 -23.49
C ASP A 171 7.77 -25.81 -22.15
N GLY A 172 6.63 -25.19 -21.82
CA GLY A 172 5.82 -25.48 -20.63
C GLY A 172 5.55 -24.26 -19.73
N PRO A 173 5.13 -24.47 -18.47
CA PRO A 173 4.95 -23.38 -17.50
C PRO A 173 6.28 -22.77 -17.06
N THR A 174 6.40 -21.44 -17.17
CA THR A 174 7.46 -20.68 -16.50
C THR A 174 7.10 -20.47 -15.04
N GLU A 175 8.09 -20.54 -14.14
CA GLU A 175 7.92 -20.33 -12.69
C GLU A 175 7.61 -18.85 -12.39
N ALA A 176 6.74 -18.60 -11.41
CA ALA A 176 6.45 -17.24 -10.91
C ALA A 176 7.32 -16.90 -9.70
N ASP A 177 7.98 -15.75 -9.73
CA ASP A 177 8.83 -15.28 -8.64
C ASP A 177 8.04 -15.17 -7.32
N LYS A 178 8.50 -15.81 -6.24
CA LYS A 178 7.85 -15.68 -4.92
C LYS A 178 8.19 -14.33 -4.27
N ILE A 179 7.20 -13.44 -4.20
CA ILE A 179 7.30 -12.06 -3.68
C ILE A 179 7.04 -12.03 -2.16
N GLN A 180 6.18 -12.91 -1.65
CA GLN A 180 5.91 -13.08 -0.22
C GLN A 180 5.79 -14.56 0.12
N GLU A 181 6.46 -14.97 1.21
CA GLU A 181 6.54 -16.33 1.74
C GLU A 181 6.07 -16.36 3.20
N VAL A 182 5.02 -17.14 3.48
CA VAL A 182 4.42 -17.31 4.81
C VAL A 182 5.14 -18.44 5.56
N ILE A 183 6.16 -18.10 6.33
CA ILE A 183 7.01 -19.08 7.04
C ILE A 183 6.29 -19.70 8.27
N SER A 184 5.41 -18.94 8.94
CA SER A 184 4.59 -19.43 10.06
C SER A 184 3.45 -18.48 10.41
N MET A 185 2.39 -19.02 11.03
CA MET A 185 1.24 -18.27 11.51
C MET A 185 0.76 -18.86 12.85
N LYS A 186 0.96 -18.14 13.96
CA LYS A 186 0.65 -18.61 15.31
C LYS A 186 -0.50 -17.85 15.94
N ILE A 187 -1.34 -18.56 16.68
CA ILE A 187 -2.35 -17.99 17.56
C ILE A 187 -1.87 -18.11 19.00
N ILE A 188 -1.76 -16.97 19.68
CA ILE A 188 -1.16 -16.84 21.02
C ILE A 188 -2.14 -16.11 21.94
N SER A 189 -2.39 -16.64 23.14
CA SER A 189 -3.10 -15.93 24.21
C SER A 189 -2.72 -16.48 25.59
N GLY A 190 -2.12 -15.66 26.45
CA GLY A 190 -1.56 -16.10 27.72
C GLY A 190 -0.51 -17.21 27.55
N ASN A 191 -0.79 -18.40 28.08
CA ASN A 191 0.04 -19.59 27.91
C ASN A 191 -0.27 -20.41 26.64
N PHE A 192 -1.38 -20.11 25.95
CA PHE A 192 -1.73 -20.76 24.68
C PHE A 192 -0.84 -20.24 23.55
N ASN A 193 -0.29 -21.16 22.75
CA ASN A 193 0.56 -20.87 21.60
C ASN A 193 0.44 -22.03 20.61
N TYR A 194 -0.24 -21.80 19.49
CA TYR A 194 -0.58 -22.81 18.49
C TYR A 194 -0.11 -22.38 17.10
N GLU A 195 0.66 -23.23 16.42
CA GLU A 195 1.03 -23.05 15.00
C GLU A 195 -0.11 -23.55 14.11
N LEU A 196 -0.66 -22.69 13.26
CA LEU A 196 -1.64 -23.09 12.26
C LEU A 196 -0.93 -23.83 11.11
N PRO A 197 -1.47 -24.96 10.62
CA PRO A 197 -0.89 -25.67 9.48
C PRO A 197 -1.30 -24.96 8.17
N VAL A 198 -0.70 -23.81 7.87
CA VAL A 198 -1.03 -22.93 6.71
C VAL A 198 -1.17 -23.74 5.43
N ASP A 199 -0.11 -24.45 5.01
CA ASP A 199 -0.05 -25.30 3.81
C ASP A 199 -1.09 -26.43 3.77
N ALA A 200 -1.72 -26.74 4.90
CA ALA A 200 -2.82 -27.70 4.99
C ALA A 200 -4.19 -27.03 4.86
N ILE A 201 -4.36 -25.82 5.41
CA ILE A 201 -5.60 -25.04 5.33
C ILE A 201 -5.79 -24.46 3.93
N THR A 202 -4.72 -23.98 3.28
CA THR A 202 -4.80 -23.14 2.06
C THR A 202 -4.53 -23.88 0.75
N ARG A 203 -4.60 -25.21 0.71
CA ARG A 203 -4.34 -26.00 -0.51
C ARG A 203 -5.61 -26.24 -1.33
N ASP A 204 -5.49 -26.12 -2.65
CA ASP A 204 -6.59 -26.37 -3.60
C ASP A 204 -7.13 -27.82 -3.52
N ILE A 205 -6.26 -28.79 -3.23
CA ILE A 205 -6.58 -30.22 -3.28
C ILE A 205 -6.60 -30.81 -1.86
N SER A 206 -7.80 -31.17 -1.39
CA SER A 206 -8.05 -31.79 -0.08
C SER A 206 -7.44 -31.00 1.10
N PRO A 207 -7.88 -29.74 1.34
CA PRO A 207 -7.46 -28.98 2.52
C PRO A 207 -7.84 -29.66 3.83
N GLU A 208 -7.04 -29.44 4.87
CA GLU A 208 -7.35 -29.83 6.24
C GLU A 208 -8.45 -28.91 6.78
N LEU A 209 -9.68 -29.41 6.83
CA LEU A 209 -10.81 -28.67 7.39
C LEU A 209 -11.04 -29.06 8.85
N ARG A 210 -11.34 -28.07 9.68
CA ARG A 210 -11.70 -28.25 11.10
C ARG A 210 -12.99 -27.48 11.39
N GLY A 211 -14.10 -28.21 11.52
CA GLY A 211 -15.42 -27.62 11.81
C GLY A 211 -15.61 -27.24 13.28
N ILE A 212 -16.74 -26.62 13.62
CA ILE A 212 -17.02 -26.13 14.99
C ILE A 212 -17.09 -27.26 16.05
N GLU A 213 -17.58 -28.45 15.68
CA GLU A 213 -17.54 -29.67 16.53
C GLU A 213 -16.10 -30.15 16.83
N GLN A 214 -15.12 -29.58 16.11
CA GLN A 214 -13.70 -29.76 16.30
C GLN A 214 -13.05 -28.40 16.64
N ALA A 215 -13.67 -27.55 17.45
CA ALA A 215 -13.02 -26.30 17.87
C ALA A 215 -11.75 -26.54 18.71
N ILE A 216 -10.79 -25.62 18.64
CA ILE A 216 -9.64 -25.52 19.56
C ILE A 216 -10.00 -24.46 20.63
N PRO A 217 -10.10 -24.78 21.93
CA PRO A 217 -10.24 -23.75 22.97
C PRO A 217 -8.93 -22.96 23.11
N ILE A 218 -9.04 -21.62 23.19
CA ILE A 218 -7.88 -20.72 23.23
C ILE A 218 -7.51 -20.42 24.69
N GLY A 219 -6.63 -21.25 25.23
CA GLY A 219 -6.10 -21.11 26.59
C GLY A 219 -7.21 -21.15 27.65
N ASP A 220 -7.13 -20.23 28.61
CA ASP A 220 -8.10 -20.07 29.70
C ASP A 220 -9.22 -19.05 29.36
N THR A 221 -9.41 -18.70 28.08
CA THR A 221 -10.46 -17.77 27.63
C THR A 221 -11.76 -18.51 27.30
N GLU A 222 -12.91 -17.84 27.42
CA GLU A 222 -14.20 -18.34 26.90
C GLU A 222 -14.30 -18.20 25.37
N THR A 223 -13.21 -18.50 24.65
CA THR A 223 -13.11 -18.36 23.19
C THR A 223 -12.40 -19.55 22.56
N TYR A 224 -12.70 -19.79 21.28
CA TYR A 224 -12.23 -20.94 20.54
C TYR A 224 -12.01 -20.60 19.07
N MET A 225 -11.23 -21.43 18.38
CA MET A 225 -10.95 -21.28 16.94
C MET A 225 -11.12 -22.57 16.14
N PHE A 226 -11.50 -22.41 14.88
CA PHE A 226 -11.70 -23.49 13.91
C PHE A 226 -11.56 -22.93 12.48
N TRP A 227 -11.35 -23.78 11.49
CA TRP A 227 -11.17 -23.38 10.08
C TRP A 227 -12.07 -24.27 9.21
N PRO A 228 -13.32 -23.85 8.97
CA PRO A 228 -14.36 -24.72 8.41
C PRO A 228 -14.18 -25.06 6.92
N GLY A 229 -13.29 -24.35 6.23
CA GLY A 229 -13.21 -24.36 4.77
C GLY A 229 -14.09 -23.28 4.14
N GLU A 230 -14.11 -23.28 2.81
CA GLU A 230 -14.80 -22.27 2.00
C GLU A 230 -16.26 -22.65 1.71
N GLY A 231 -17.10 -21.64 1.48
CA GLY A 231 -18.52 -21.78 1.13
C GLY A 231 -19.12 -20.43 0.75
N ASP A 232 -20.39 -20.40 0.37
CA ASP A 232 -21.06 -19.15 0.00
C ASP A 232 -21.43 -18.27 1.23
N SER A 233 -21.79 -17.02 0.97
CA SER A 233 -22.13 -16.02 2.00
C SER A 233 -23.46 -16.28 2.73
N SER A 234 -24.22 -17.32 2.38
CA SER A 234 -25.48 -17.69 3.05
C SER A 234 -25.28 -18.68 4.18
N ASP A 235 -24.25 -19.53 4.14
CA ASP A 235 -23.90 -20.44 5.24
C ASP A 235 -22.77 -19.88 6.12
N SER A 236 -23.17 -19.19 7.18
CA SER A 236 -22.28 -18.70 8.25
C SER A 236 -21.45 -19.79 8.96
N SER A 237 -21.62 -21.08 8.63
CA SER A 237 -20.72 -22.17 9.02
C SER A 237 -19.35 -22.08 8.32
N TYR A 238 -19.27 -21.61 7.07
CA TYR A 238 -18.06 -21.59 6.24
C TYR A 238 -17.41 -20.20 6.09
N CYS A 239 -16.22 -20.15 5.48
CA CYS A 239 -15.53 -18.91 5.13
C CYS A 239 -15.92 -18.46 3.72
N SER A 240 -16.53 -17.28 3.57
CA SER A 240 -17.07 -16.81 2.28
C SER A 240 -16.16 -15.85 1.51
N PHE A 241 -14.92 -15.66 1.98
CA PHE A 241 -13.89 -14.84 1.33
C PHE A 241 -12.59 -15.61 1.07
N GLY A 242 -12.62 -16.94 1.02
CA GLY A 242 -11.42 -17.78 0.93
C GLY A 242 -10.97 -18.38 2.27
N PRO A 243 -9.81 -19.05 2.33
CA PRO A 243 -9.34 -19.77 3.52
C PRO A 243 -9.26 -18.88 4.77
N CYS A 244 -10.00 -19.24 5.82
CA CYS A 244 -10.08 -18.44 7.04
C CYS A 244 -10.08 -19.29 8.32
N VAL A 245 -9.61 -18.68 9.41
CA VAL A 245 -9.86 -19.14 10.77
C VAL A 245 -10.97 -18.28 11.37
N LYS A 246 -11.96 -18.94 11.95
CA LYS A 246 -12.97 -18.31 12.79
C LYS A 246 -12.49 -18.31 14.23
N TRP A 247 -12.64 -17.17 14.88
CA TRP A 247 -12.48 -16.97 16.31
C TRP A 247 -13.83 -16.53 16.88
N GLU A 248 -14.39 -17.36 17.73
CA GLU A 248 -15.70 -17.14 18.34
C GLU A 248 -15.63 -17.35 19.85
N GLY A 249 -16.54 -16.74 20.61
CA GLY A 249 -16.55 -16.87 22.05
C GLY A 249 -17.39 -15.83 22.76
N ILE A 250 -17.07 -15.59 24.02
CA ILE A 250 -17.74 -14.62 24.88
C ILE A 250 -16.80 -13.45 25.19
N THR A 251 -17.32 -12.23 25.07
CA THR A 251 -16.77 -11.02 25.69
C THR A 251 -17.41 -10.84 27.07
N PRO A 252 -16.61 -10.71 28.16
CA PRO A 252 -17.17 -10.50 29.49
C PRO A 252 -17.80 -9.12 29.63
N ALA A 253 -18.77 -8.98 30.54
CA ALA A 253 -19.34 -7.69 30.95
C ALA A 253 -18.26 -6.69 31.39
N GLU A 254 -18.38 -5.44 30.95
CA GLU A 254 -17.43 -4.33 31.18
C GLU A 254 -15.93 -4.68 30.93
N GLY A 255 -15.64 -5.66 30.07
CA GLY A 255 -14.29 -6.21 29.87
C GLY A 255 -13.92 -6.48 28.41
N GLU A 256 -12.85 -7.23 28.20
CA GLU A 256 -12.34 -7.55 26.86
C GLU A 256 -11.67 -8.92 26.79
N VAL A 257 -11.50 -9.44 25.57
CA VAL A 257 -10.72 -10.63 25.27
C VAL A 257 -9.84 -10.39 24.05
N SER A 258 -8.62 -10.92 24.06
CA SER A 258 -7.63 -10.70 23.00
C SER A 258 -6.89 -11.97 22.59
N ILE A 259 -6.52 -12.01 21.32
CA ILE A 259 -5.55 -12.96 20.77
C ILE A 259 -4.46 -12.22 19.99
N VAL A 260 -3.27 -12.79 19.94
CA VAL A 260 -2.17 -12.33 19.08
C VAL A 260 -2.01 -13.34 17.95
N ILE A 261 -2.15 -12.86 16.72
CA ILE A 261 -1.81 -13.60 15.50
C ILE A 261 -0.39 -13.20 15.12
N ARG A 262 0.56 -14.12 15.26
CA ARG A 262 1.97 -13.88 14.93
C ARG A 262 2.30 -14.48 13.58
N TYR A 263 2.64 -13.62 12.62
CA TYR A 263 3.12 -14.02 11.30
C TYR A 263 4.65 -13.97 11.26
N THR A 264 5.30 -14.97 10.65
CA THR A 264 6.69 -14.86 10.19
C THR A 264 6.69 -14.85 8.67
N ILE A 265 7.28 -13.82 8.08
CA ILE A 265 7.19 -13.52 6.65
C ILE A 265 8.59 -13.30 6.10
N LYS A 266 8.86 -13.82 4.91
CA LYS A 266 9.96 -13.38 4.04
C LYS A 266 9.35 -12.74 2.80
N SER A 267 9.89 -11.62 2.35
CA SER A 267 9.39 -10.91 1.17
C SER A 267 10.50 -10.20 0.41
N THR A 268 10.33 -10.12 -0.90
CA THR A 268 11.27 -9.56 -1.88
C THR A 268 10.59 -8.44 -2.65
N ALA A 269 11.33 -7.38 -2.99
CA ALA A 269 10.82 -6.28 -3.80
C ALA A 269 10.55 -6.75 -5.23
N TYR A 270 9.39 -6.41 -5.79
CA TYR A 270 9.03 -6.74 -7.16
C TYR A 270 8.40 -5.56 -7.90
N SER A 271 8.78 -5.38 -9.17
CA SER A 271 8.20 -4.43 -10.10
C SER A 271 7.65 -5.18 -11.31
N TRP A 272 6.40 -4.88 -11.66
CA TRP A 272 5.82 -5.27 -12.95
C TRP A 272 5.96 -4.15 -14.00
N TRP A 273 6.61 -3.04 -13.66
CA TRP A 273 6.91 -1.92 -14.57
C TRP A 273 8.39 -1.94 -14.99
N SER A 274 8.67 -1.78 -16.28
CA SER A 274 10.01 -1.93 -16.84
C SER A 274 10.92 -0.69 -16.73
N ASP A 275 10.37 0.53 -16.66
CA ASP A 275 11.16 1.75 -16.43
C ASP A 275 11.53 1.96 -14.94
N PHE A 276 11.33 0.95 -14.09
CA PHE A 276 11.52 1.05 -12.64
C PHE A 276 13.00 1.22 -12.26
N SER A 277 13.37 2.46 -11.94
CA SER A 277 14.75 2.91 -11.68
C SER A 277 15.50 2.27 -10.49
N GLY A 278 14.87 1.35 -9.74
CA GLY A 278 15.44 0.75 -8.53
C GLY A 278 16.28 -0.53 -8.71
N ASN A 279 16.42 -1.07 -9.93
CA ASN A 279 17.02 -2.39 -10.19
C ASN A 279 16.31 -3.51 -9.36
N VAL A 280 14.98 -3.52 -9.40
CA VAL A 280 14.11 -4.45 -8.68
C VAL A 280 13.75 -5.64 -9.57
N GLN A 281 13.52 -6.81 -8.97
CA GLN A 281 13.14 -8.04 -9.69
C GLN A 281 11.82 -7.82 -10.46
N GLY A 282 11.65 -8.51 -11.60
CA GLY A 282 10.53 -8.32 -12.51
C GLY A 282 10.67 -7.16 -13.50
N SER A 283 11.43 -6.10 -13.18
CA SER A 283 11.54 -4.90 -14.06
C SER A 283 12.01 -5.25 -15.49
N SER A 284 12.94 -6.19 -15.65
CA SER A 284 13.43 -6.63 -16.98
C SER A 284 12.37 -7.31 -17.86
N THR A 285 11.27 -7.77 -17.26
CA THR A 285 10.13 -8.44 -17.91
C THR A 285 8.83 -7.72 -17.57
N GLY A 286 8.91 -6.44 -17.21
CA GLY A 286 7.78 -5.61 -16.83
C GLY A 286 7.07 -4.97 -18.04
N ILE A 287 5.80 -4.63 -17.85
CA ILE A 287 4.99 -3.93 -18.82
C ILE A 287 5.33 -2.43 -18.85
N SER A 288 5.32 -1.86 -20.04
CA SER A 288 5.46 -0.42 -20.28
C SER A 288 4.40 0.04 -21.29
N LEU A 289 4.43 1.33 -21.60
CA LEU A 289 3.67 1.93 -22.69
C LEU A 289 3.90 1.25 -24.05
N GLU A 290 5.10 0.71 -24.29
CA GLU A 290 5.53 0.10 -25.55
C GLU A 290 5.19 -1.39 -25.67
N THR A 291 5.05 -2.13 -24.55
CA THR A 291 4.85 -3.59 -24.54
C THR A 291 3.42 -4.02 -24.22
N THR A 292 2.53 -3.08 -23.88
CA THR A 292 1.12 -3.39 -23.60
C THR A 292 0.28 -3.54 -24.87
N GLY A 293 -0.75 -4.39 -24.81
CA GLY A 293 -1.74 -4.55 -25.87
C GLY A 293 -2.87 -3.51 -25.79
N THR A 294 -4.06 -3.87 -26.26
CA THR A 294 -5.23 -2.99 -26.35
C THR A 294 -6.32 -3.32 -25.31
N TYR A 295 -7.37 -2.49 -25.22
CA TYR A 295 -8.59 -2.86 -24.48
C TYR A 295 -9.30 -4.12 -25.02
N LEU A 296 -9.09 -4.50 -26.29
CA LEU A 296 -9.66 -5.72 -26.84
C LEU A 296 -8.94 -6.95 -26.31
N ASP A 297 -7.61 -6.89 -26.17
CA ASP A 297 -6.80 -7.98 -25.65
C ASP A 297 -7.25 -8.43 -24.26
N ILE A 298 -7.65 -7.48 -23.39
CA ILE A 298 -8.19 -7.74 -22.04
C ILE A 298 -9.26 -8.84 -22.04
N GLN A 299 -10.13 -8.88 -23.06
CA GLN A 299 -11.23 -9.88 -23.15
C GLN A 299 -10.76 -11.28 -23.58
N SER A 300 -9.52 -11.41 -24.06
CA SER A 300 -8.87 -12.67 -24.44
C SER A 300 -7.84 -13.18 -23.41
N ARG A 301 -7.34 -12.30 -22.54
CA ARG A 301 -6.33 -12.64 -21.53
C ARG A 301 -7.00 -13.07 -20.21
N SER A 302 -7.01 -14.37 -19.94
CA SER A 302 -7.58 -14.99 -18.72
C SER A 302 -9.07 -14.72 -18.45
N ASP A 303 -9.59 -15.24 -17.34
CA ASP A 303 -10.94 -14.95 -16.88
C ASP A 303 -11.05 -13.64 -16.07
N HIS A 304 -9.97 -12.88 -15.83
CA HIS A 304 -10.02 -11.63 -15.05
C HIS A 304 -11.01 -10.60 -15.62
N TYR A 305 -11.21 -10.58 -16.95
CA TYR A 305 -12.28 -9.77 -17.55
C TYR A 305 -13.67 -10.21 -17.07
N ASN A 306 -13.94 -11.52 -17.07
CA ASN A 306 -15.23 -12.07 -16.66
C ASN A 306 -15.43 -12.01 -15.14
N ARG A 307 -14.39 -12.18 -14.34
CA ARG A 307 -14.43 -12.04 -12.87
C ARG A 307 -14.74 -10.61 -12.47
N PHE A 308 -13.97 -9.66 -12.99
CA PHE A 308 -13.93 -8.30 -12.45
C PHE A 308 -14.41 -7.24 -13.45
N ALA A 309 -13.87 -7.21 -14.66
CA ALA A 309 -14.03 -6.05 -15.56
C ALA A 309 -15.39 -5.97 -16.29
N LYS A 310 -16.11 -7.09 -16.46
CA LYS A 310 -17.48 -7.08 -17.01
C LYS A 310 -18.47 -6.32 -16.10
N HIS A 311 -18.11 -6.11 -14.84
CA HIS A 311 -18.92 -5.43 -13.83
C HIS A 311 -18.43 -3.99 -13.60
N SER A 312 -19.15 -3.02 -14.13
CA SER A 312 -18.87 -1.59 -13.90
C SER A 312 -19.21 -1.11 -12.48
N GLU A 313 -20.03 -1.86 -11.75
CA GLU A 313 -20.40 -1.67 -10.35
C GLU A 313 -19.87 -2.85 -9.52
N TRP A 314 -19.21 -2.59 -8.38
CA TRP A 314 -18.60 -3.64 -7.55
C TRP A 314 -18.58 -3.28 -6.05
N PHE A 315 -18.73 -4.30 -5.20
CA PHE A 315 -18.91 -4.22 -3.74
C PHE A 315 -20.08 -3.32 -3.35
N LYS A 316 -21.28 -3.91 -3.32
CA LYS A 316 -22.50 -3.22 -2.91
C LYS A 316 -22.50 -3.00 -1.39
N ARG A 317 -22.60 -1.75 -0.96
CA ARG A 317 -22.59 -1.33 0.44
C ARG A 317 -24.00 -1.34 1.04
N SER A 318 -24.09 -1.28 2.36
CA SER A 318 -25.36 -1.30 3.12
C SER A 318 -26.29 -0.11 2.82
N ASP A 319 -25.75 1.00 2.28
CA ASP A 319 -26.52 2.15 1.78
C ASP A 319 -27.09 1.95 0.36
N ASN A 320 -26.98 0.73 -0.19
CA ASN A 320 -27.34 0.31 -1.56
C ASN A 320 -26.51 0.90 -2.70
N SER A 321 -25.49 1.73 -2.43
CA SER A 321 -24.53 2.16 -3.45
C SER A 321 -23.32 1.23 -3.52
N TYR A 322 -22.58 1.27 -4.61
CA TYR A 322 -21.35 0.50 -4.78
C TYR A 322 -20.11 1.26 -4.27
N ALA A 323 -19.11 0.55 -3.79
CA ALA A 323 -17.81 1.12 -3.42
C ALA A 323 -17.02 1.53 -4.68
N ILE A 324 -17.08 0.69 -5.72
CA ILE A 324 -16.50 0.94 -7.04
C ILE A 324 -17.66 1.12 -8.03
N ASP A 325 -17.71 2.26 -8.72
CA ASP A 325 -18.79 2.63 -9.64
C ASP A 325 -18.23 3.38 -10.85
N GLY A 326 -17.97 2.64 -11.92
CA GLY A 326 -17.59 3.15 -13.24
C GLY A 326 -18.78 3.62 -14.09
N THR A 327 -20.02 3.53 -13.60
CA THR A 327 -21.22 4.07 -14.28
C THR A 327 -21.50 5.52 -13.89
N ASN A 328 -20.91 5.99 -12.80
CA ASN A 328 -21.17 7.31 -12.26
C ASN A 328 -20.81 8.43 -13.23
N ALA A 329 -21.72 9.39 -13.43
CA ALA A 329 -21.50 10.52 -14.32
C ALA A 329 -20.20 11.30 -14.02
N LYS A 330 -19.81 11.43 -12.73
CA LYS A 330 -18.55 12.11 -12.34
C LYS A 330 -17.29 11.29 -12.65
N ILE A 331 -17.40 9.96 -12.60
CA ILE A 331 -16.31 9.05 -12.91
C ILE A 331 -16.11 8.98 -14.42
N ILE A 332 -17.20 8.98 -15.20
CA ILE A 332 -17.18 9.12 -16.66
C ILE A 332 -16.62 10.49 -17.08
N GLU A 333 -17.00 11.59 -16.41
CA GLU A 333 -16.44 12.92 -16.64
C GLU A 333 -14.92 12.96 -16.37
N ALA A 334 -14.47 12.41 -15.24
CA ALA A 334 -13.04 12.31 -14.90
C ALA A 334 -12.26 11.40 -15.88
N ALA A 335 -12.84 10.27 -16.29
CA ALA A 335 -12.26 9.39 -17.31
C ALA A 335 -12.10 10.10 -18.66
N SER A 336 -13.10 10.90 -19.08
CA SER A 336 -13.00 11.71 -20.30
C SER A 336 -11.94 12.82 -20.20
N VAL A 337 -11.68 13.36 -19.00
CA VAL A 337 -10.58 14.30 -18.76
C VAL A 337 -9.22 13.61 -18.80
N ILE A 338 -9.13 12.36 -18.33
CA ILE A 338 -7.94 11.51 -18.44
C ILE A 338 -7.66 11.17 -19.91
N ASP A 339 -8.66 10.70 -20.65
CA ASP A 339 -8.57 10.43 -22.10
C ASP A 339 -8.04 11.63 -22.88
N SER A 340 -8.51 12.84 -22.56
CA SER A 340 -8.07 14.07 -23.23
C SER A 340 -6.59 14.46 -23.01
N GLN A 341 -5.87 13.73 -22.15
CA GLN A 341 -4.43 13.91 -21.87
C GLN A 341 -3.57 12.79 -22.48
N ILE A 342 -4.18 11.79 -23.11
CA ILE A 342 -3.50 10.67 -23.75
C ILE A 342 -3.42 10.96 -25.26
N PRO A 343 -2.26 10.78 -25.91
CA PRO A 343 -2.12 10.92 -27.36
C PRO A 343 -3.07 9.99 -28.15
N GLU A 344 -3.49 10.41 -29.35
CA GLU A 344 -4.47 9.67 -30.18
C GLU A 344 -3.96 8.28 -30.59
N ASP A 345 -2.66 8.17 -30.86
CA ASP A 345 -1.89 6.95 -31.10
C ASP A 345 -1.84 5.99 -29.89
N LEU A 346 -2.19 6.47 -28.70
CA LEU A 346 -2.22 5.71 -27.45
C LEU A 346 -3.65 5.64 -26.86
N SER A 347 -4.68 6.02 -27.62
CA SER A 347 -6.06 6.09 -27.13
C SER A 347 -6.65 4.73 -26.72
N GLU A 348 -6.26 3.65 -27.40
CA GLU A 348 -6.67 2.25 -27.13
C GLU A 348 -5.76 1.51 -26.12
N ASN A 349 -4.77 2.21 -25.54
CA ASN A 349 -3.72 1.64 -24.68
C ASN A 349 -4.16 1.60 -23.20
N PRO A 350 -4.35 0.42 -22.58
CA PRO A 350 -4.89 0.29 -21.23
C PRO A 350 -3.87 0.64 -20.15
N TYR A 351 -2.56 0.44 -20.40
CA TYR A 351 -1.51 0.93 -19.51
C TYR A 351 -1.56 2.45 -19.42
N ALA A 352 -1.64 3.16 -20.55
CA ALA A 352 -1.66 4.62 -20.62
C ALA A 352 -2.80 5.22 -19.81
N PHE A 353 -4.01 4.67 -19.96
CA PHE A 353 -5.17 5.09 -19.18
C PHE A 353 -5.03 4.73 -17.70
N ALA A 354 -4.58 3.51 -17.36
CA ALA A 354 -4.40 3.10 -15.96
C ALA A 354 -3.37 3.98 -15.24
N ARG A 355 -2.28 4.33 -15.94
CA ARG A 355 -1.19 5.20 -15.49
C ARG A 355 -1.65 6.65 -15.33
N LYS A 356 -2.38 7.22 -16.29
CA LYS A 356 -2.95 8.57 -16.14
C LYS A 356 -4.05 8.65 -15.10
N ALA A 357 -4.85 7.60 -14.90
CA ALA A 357 -5.78 7.51 -13.79
C ALA A 357 -5.07 7.47 -12.42
N PHE A 358 -3.91 6.78 -12.33
CA PHE A 358 -3.09 6.71 -11.12
C PHE A 358 -2.50 8.08 -10.76
N GLU A 359 -1.95 8.81 -11.75
CA GLU A 359 -1.48 10.19 -11.58
C GLU A 359 -2.62 11.14 -11.20
N TYR A 360 -3.74 11.08 -11.92
CA TYR A 360 -4.92 11.92 -11.66
C TYR A 360 -5.42 11.80 -10.21
N VAL A 361 -5.51 10.58 -9.66
CA VAL A 361 -5.96 10.37 -8.27
C VAL A 361 -4.95 10.94 -7.27
N GLN A 362 -3.63 10.81 -7.50
CA GLN A 362 -2.62 11.43 -6.65
C GLN A 362 -2.67 12.97 -6.66
N ASP A 363 -3.00 13.58 -7.81
CA ASP A 363 -3.09 15.04 -7.97
C ASP A 363 -4.39 15.64 -7.41
N VAL A 364 -5.54 14.96 -7.54
CA VAL A 364 -6.84 15.51 -7.14
C VAL A 364 -7.30 15.12 -5.74
N ILE A 365 -6.77 14.04 -5.15
CA ILE A 365 -7.17 13.55 -3.82
C ILE A 365 -6.11 13.86 -2.76
N THR A 366 -6.50 14.64 -1.76
CA THR A 366 -5.72 14.76 -0.52
C THR A 366 -6.04 13.57 0.39
N TYR A 367 -5.05 12.85 0.93
CA TYR A 367 -5.38 11.81 1.92
C TYR A 367 -6.00 12.45 3.17
N GLY A 368 -7.11 11.88 3.64
CA GLY A 368 -7.71 12.19 4.94
C GLY A 368 -8.31 10.95 5.59
N ARG A 369 -8.76 11.08 6.84
CA ARG A 369 -9.37 9.97 7.58
C ARG A 369 -10.64 9.47 6.89
N GLY A 370 -10.76 8.15 6.74
CA GLY A 370 -11.95 7.46 6.25
C GLY A 370 -13.15 7.59 7.18
N LYS A 371 -14.28 7.10 6.69
CA LYS A 371 -15.56 7.09 7.39
C LYS A 371 -15.88 5.67 7.89
N ASP A 372 -16.80 5.56 8.86
CA ASP A 372 -17.24 4.26 9.40
C ASP A 372 -17.85 3.32 8.32
N ILE A 373 -18.30 3.91 7.21
CA ILE A 373 -18.49 3.23 5.92
C ILE A 373 -17.57 3.95 4.92
N PRO A 374 -16.50 3.31 4.39
CA PRO A 374 -15.56 3.95 3.48
C PRO A 374 -16.23 4.57 2.25
N ARG A 375 -15.77 5.76 1.85
CA ARG A 375 -16.21 6.46 0.62
C ARG A 375 -16.09 5.56 -0.61
N SER A 376 -17.16 5.51 -1.39
CA SER A 376 -17.10 5.01 -2.76
C SER A 376 -16.25 5.92 -3.64
N GLY A 377 -15.75 5.41 -4.78
CA GLY A 377 -14.96 6.20 -5.74
C GLY A 377 -15.59 7.54 -6.12
N PRO A 378 -16.87 7.59 -6.54
CA PRO A 378 -17.59 8.84 -6.80
C PRO A 378 -17.64 9.81 -5.61
N SER A 379 -17.66 9.29 -4.38
CA SER A 379 -17.68 10.08 -3.14
C SER A 379 -16.28 10.59 -2.77
N CYS A 380 -15.23 9.80 -2.95
CA CYS A 380 -13.83 10.20 -2.81
C CYS A 380 -13.49 11.35 -3.77
N LEU A 381 -13.85 11.22 -5.05
CA LEU A 381 -13.70 12.29 -6.06
C LEU A 381 -14.53 13.54 -5.74
N SER A 382 -15.74 13.37 -5.19
CA SER A 382 -16.62 14.50 -4.83
C SER A 382 -16.12 15.29 -3.61
N ASP A 383 -15.67 14.58 -2.57
CA ASP A 383 -15.12 15.18 -1.35
C ASP A 383 -13.68 15.71 -1.57
N LYS A 384 -12.98 15.21 -2.62
CA LYS A 384 -11.54 15.35 -2.88
C LYS A 384 -10.63 14.85 -1.76
N VAL A 385 -11.13 13.88 -1.00
CA VAL A 385 -10.43 13.28 0.14
C VAL A 385 -10.84 11.83 0.33
N GLY A 386 -9.87 10.99 0.66
CA GLY A 386 -10.07 9.66 1.20
C GLY A 386 -8.77 9.00 1.66
N ASP A 387 -8.84 7.89 2.37
CA ASP A 387 -7.70 7.06 2.78
C ASP A 387 -7.39 5.96 1.75
N CYS A 388 -6.83 4.82 2.18
CA CYS A 388 -6.16 3.83 1.33
C CYS A 388 -7.11 3.10 0.36
N ASP A 389 -8.18 2.52 0.90
CA ASP A 389 -9.27 1.89 0.18
C ASP A 389 -10.17 2.93 -0.47
N GLU A 390 -10.40 4.09 0.13
CA GLU A 390 -11.19 5.17 -0.50
C GLU A 390 -10.52 5.76 -1.77
N GLN A 391 -9.19 5.88 -1.82
CA GLN A 391 -8.45 6.22 -3.05
C GLN A 391 -8.42 5.03 -4.04
N SER A 392 -8.29 3.80 -3.55
CA SER A 392 -8.32 2.59 -4.39
C SER A 392 -9.69 2.41 -5.07
N ASN A 393 -10.79 2.63 -4.34
CA ASN A 393 -12.16 2.67 -4.86
C ASN A 393 -12.29 3.66 -6.02
N LEU A 394 -11.72 4.86 -5.91
CA LEU A 394 -11.74 5.85 -7.00
C LEU A 394 -10.93 5.38 -8.20
N TRP A 395 -9.69 4.97 -8.00
CA TRP A 395 -8.83 4.53 -9.11
C TRP A 395 -9.46 3.35 -9.87
N MET A 396 -9.95 2.34 -9.15
CA MET A 396 -10.67 1.22 -9.75
C MET A 396 -11.98 1.65 -10.44
N SER A 397 -12.69 2.65 -9.91
CA SER A 397 -13.91 3.18 -10.58
C SER A 397 -13.57 3.79 -11.94
N LEU A 398 -12.46 4.54 -12.03
CA LEU A 398 -11.96 5.08 -13.31
C LEU A 398 -11.61 3.93 -14.28
N LEU A 399 -10.86 2.93 -13.82
CA LEU A 399 -10.48 1.77 -14.66
C LEU A 399 -11.69 0.94 -15.13
N ARG A 400 -12.77 0.87 -14.34
CA ARG A 400 -14.03 0.22 -14.76
C ARG A 400 -14.75 0.94 -15.90
N THR A 401 -14.49 2.23 -16.16
CA THR A 401 -15.05 2.91 -17.36
C THR A 401 -14.50 2.34 -18.67
N LYS A 402 -13.26 1.85 -18.64
CA LYS A 402 -12.55 1.20 -19.77
C LYS A 402 -12.57 -0.34 -19.71
N LYS A 403 -13.24 -0.92 -18.71
CA LYS A 403 -13.21 -2.35 -18.38
C LYS A 403 -11.78 -2.91 -18.21
N ILE A 404 -10.91 -2.17 -17.52
CA ILE A 404 -9.63 -2.73 -17.06
C ILE A 404 -9.91 -3.58 -15.79
N PRO A 405 -9.42 -4.83 -15.66
CA PRO A 405 -9.69 -5.65 -14.50
C PRO A 405 -8.85 -5.22 -13.31
N THR A 406 -9.53 -4.95 -12.20
CA THR A 406 -8.94 -4.59 -10.91
C THR A 406 -9.72 -5.22 -9.76
N TRP A 407 -9.01 -5.52 -8.68
CA TRP A 407 -9.52 -6.15 -7.47
C TRP A 407 -8.65 -5.76 -6.26
N TYR A 408 -9.09 -6.03 -5.04
CA TYR A 408 -8.39 -5.63 -3.82
C TYR A 408 -7.27 -6.58 -3.37
N GLU A 409 -6.32 -6.04 -2.61
CA GLU A 409 -5.45 -6.78 -1.68
C GLU A 409 -5.36 -5.99 -0.36
N PHE A 410 -5.40 -6.70 0.77
CA PHE A 410 -5.43 -6.12 2.11
C PHE A 410 -4.38 -6.77 3.01
N GLY A 411 -3.90 -5.99 3.96
CA GLY A 411 -3.03 -6.45 5.03
C GLY A 411 -2.51 -5.27 5.85
N ALA A 412 -1.20 -5.11 5.95
CA ALA A 412 -0.59 -4.01 6.67
C ALA A 412 0.67 -3.48 5.96
N LEU A 413 0.86 -2.16 6.02
CA LEU A 413 2.09 -1.49 5.58
C LEU A 413 2.97 -1.12 6.78
N THR A 414 4.28 -1.09 6.54
CA THR A 414 5.25 -0.46 7.44
C THR A 414 6.26 0.40 6.67
N GLY A 415 7.05 1.19 7.41
CA GLY A 415 8.20 1.91 6.87
C GLY A 415 9.48 1.09 6.97
N TYR A 416 10.58 1.62 6.39
CA TYR A 416 11.85 0.91 6.25
C TYR A 416 12.41 0.23 7.52
N THR A 417 12.20 0.78 8.73
CA THR A 417 12.74 0.16 9.96
C THR A 417 11.76 -0.75 10.70
N PHE A 418 10.60 -1.05 10.10
CA PHE A 418 9.60 -2.00 10.60
C PHE A 418 9.11 -1.66 12.03
N LYS A 419 8.87 -0.38 12.36
CA LYS A 419 8.46 0.05 13.73
C LYS A 419 7.05 0.59 13.84
N THR A 420 6.51 1.16 12.76
CA THR A 420 5.10 1.59 12.71
C THR A 420 4.39 0.78 11.65
N TRP A 421 3.33 0.08 12.04
CA TRP A 421 2.46 -0.67 11.14
C TRP A 421 1.07 -0.03 11.15
N GLU A 422 0.46 0.10 9.98
CA GLU A 422 -0.94 0.53 9.84
C GLU A 422 -1.69 -0.47 8.93
N PRO A 423 -2.90 -0.93 9.29
CA PRO A 423 -3.74 -1.74 8.40
C PRO A 423 -4.03 -0.97 7.12
N HIS A 424 -3.93 -1.63 5.97
CA HIS A 424 -3.94 -0.95 4.68
C HIS A 424 -4.59 -1.80 3.58
N GLY A 425 -5.22 -1.14 2.63
CA GLY A 425 -5.80 -1.73 1.42
C GLY A 425 -5.26 -1.07 0.16
N TRP A 426 -4.98 -1.88 -0.85
CA TRP A 426 -4.48 -1.45 -2.16
C TRP A 426 -5.14 -2.26 -3.27
N SER A 427 -4.85 -1.91 -4.52
CA SER A 427 -5.42 -2.55 -5.70
C SER A 427 -4.41 -3.52 -6.32
N ASN A 428 -4.93 -4.53 -7.01
CA ASN A 428 -4.23 -5.20 -8.10
C ASN A 428 -4.88 -4.85 -9.44
N VAL A 429 -4.12 -4.97 -10.51
CA VAL A 429 -4.57 -4.74 -11.88
C VAL A 429 -4.04 -5.82 -12.81
N MET A 430 -4.87 -6.21 -13.77
CA MET A 430 -4.45 -6.98 -14.93
C MET A 430 -4.25 -6.04 -16.12
N LEU A 431 -3.09 -6.11 -16.77
CA LEU A 431 -2.80 -5.40 -18.02
C LEU A 431 -2.24 -6.39 -19.06
N PRO A 432 -2.76 -6.40 -20.30
CA PRO A 432 -2.32 -7.30 -21.35
C PRO A 432 -0.99 -6.84 -21.93
N TYR A 433 -0.10 -7.78 -22.24
CA TYR A 433 0.98 -7.53 -23.20
C TYR A 433 0.42 -7.52 -24.62
N ASP A 434 1.10 -6.83 -25.52
CA ASP A 434 0.77 -6.84 -26.95
C ASP A 434 0.92 -8.25 -27.55
N SER A 435 0.09 -8.55 -28.55
CA SER A 435 0.02 -9.89 -29.14
C SER A 435 1.25 -10.26 -29.98
N GLU A 436 1.92 -9.30 -30.64
CA GLU A 436 3.20 -9.53 -31.34
C GLU A 436 4.32 -9.75 -30.32
N TRP A 437 4.34 -8.96 -29.23
CA TRP A 437 5.27 -9.19 -28.11
C TRP A 437 5.10 -10.58 -27.47
N CYS A 438 3.87 -11.08 -27.33
CA CYS A 438 3.59 -12.43 -26.84
C CYS A 438 4.14 -13.52 -27.77
N GLU A 439 3.97 -13.36 -29.09
CA GLU A 439 4.47 -14.31 -30.10
C GLU A 439 6.01 -14.33 -30.14
N ASP A 440 6.65 -13.16 -30.13
CA ASP A 440 8.12 -13.01 -30.09
C ASP A 440 8.77 -13.65 -28.85
N ASN A 441 8.04 -13.72 -27.73
CA ASN A 441 8.50 -14.35 -26.49
C ASN A 441 8.01 -15.81 -26.32
N GLY A 442 7.28 -16.36 -27.29
CA GLY A 442 6.76 -17.74 -27.25
C GLY A 442 5.72 -17.98 -26.15
N ILE A 443 4.96 -16.96 -25.76
CA ILE A 443 4.00 -17.00 -24.66
C ILE A 443 2.59 -17.30 -25.17
N VAL A 444 1.96 -18.33 -24.60
CA VAL A 444 0.55 -18.70 -24.85
C VAL A 444 -0.37 -17.52 -24.48
N ILE A 445 -1.11 -17.05 -25.49
CA ILE A 445 -1.75 -15.73 -25.50
C ILE A 445 -2.70 -15.52 -24.31
N GLU A 446 -3.48 -16.52 -23.92
CA GLU A 446 -4.42 -16.43 -22.79
C GLU A 446 -3.72 -16.18 -21.44
N THR A 447 -2.42 -16.47 -21.34
CA THR A 447 -1.58 -16.24 -20.15
C THR A 447 -0.77 -14.94 -20.21
N CYS A 448 -0.69 -14.28 -21.36
CA CYS A 448 0.23 -13.19 -21.66
C CYS A 448 -0.22 -11.82 -21.09
N PHE A 449 -0.02 -11.64 -19.78
CA PHE A 449 -0.37 -10.43 -19.02
C PHE A 449 0.36 -10.35 -17.67
N VAL A 450 0.30 -9.20 -16.99
CA VAL A 450 0.76 -9.00 -15.59
C VAL A 450 -0.41 -9.05 -14.58
N GLU A 451 -0.15 -9.49 -13.34
CA GLU A 451 -1.08 -9.37 -12.19
C GLU A 451 -0.44 -8.50 -11.09
N ALA A 452 -0.47 -7.18 -11.31
CA ALA A 452 0.42 -6.22 -10.67
C ALA A 452 -0.22 -5.45 -9.51
N SER A 453 0.56 -5.23 -8.45
CA SER A 453 0.18 -4.45 -7.25
C SER A 453 0.23 -2.94 -7.51
N VAL A 454 -0.80 -2.20 -7.11
CA VAL A 454 -0.91 -0.74 -7.24
C VAL A 454 -1.42 -0.12 -5.94
N ASP A 455 -0.57 0.66 -5.28
CA ASP A 455 -0.95 1.53 -4.15
C ASP A 455 -0.86 3.00 -4.56
N VAL A 456 -2.01 3.59 -4.84
CA VAL A 456 -2.18 5.00 -5.23
C VAL A 456 -1.84 5.96 -4.09
N THR A 457 -2.04 5.55 -2.83
CA THR A 457 -1.75 6.36 -1.64
C THR A 457 -0.25 6.55 -1.46
N ASN A 458 0.53 5.46 -1.58
CA ASN A 458 1.98 5.47 -1.33
C ASN A 458 2.84 5.56 -2.61
N ASN A 459 2.23 5.92 -3.75
CA ASN A 459 2.90 6.04 -5.04
C ASN A 459 3.60 4.72 -5.48
N MET A 460 3.00 3.56 -5.20
CA MET A 460 3.49 2.27 -5.70
C MET A 460 2.79 1.96 -7.03
N TRP A 461 3.36 2.43 -8.14
CA TRP A 461 2.90 2.07 -9.49
C TRP A 461 3.48 0.71 -9.88
N LEU A 462 2.61 -0.29 -10.09
CA LEU A 462 2.97 -1.64 -10.54
C LEU A 462 4.16 -2.24 -9.74
N PHE A 463 4.13 -2.08 -8.42
CA PHE A 463 5.25 -2.33 -7.52
C PHE A 463 4.76 -2.85 -6.15
N LYS A 464 5.50 -3.79 -5.55
CA LYS A 464 5.26 -4.30 -4.19
C LYS A 464 6.59 -4.33 -3.39
N PRO A 465 6.73 -3.56 -2.30
CA PRO A 465 7.90 -3.61 -1.42
C PRO A 465 7.78 -4.73 -0.36
N PRO A 466 8.89 -5.20 0.23
CA PRO A 466 8.86 -6.15 1.36
C PRO A 466 8.17 -5.60 2.62
N THR A 467 8.01 -4.27 2.72
CA THR A 467 7.28 -3.60 3.80
C THR A 467 5.75 -3.60 3.62
N ALA A 468 5.23 -4.33 2.61
CA ALA A 468 3.80 -4.48 2.34
C ALA A 468 3.33 -5.93 2.54
N LEU A 469 2.97 -6.28 3.78
CA LEU A 469 2.42 -7.58 4.15
C LEU A 469 1.00 -7.73 3.59
N GLY A 470 0.84 -8.53 2.54
CA GLY A 470 -0.48 -8.97 2.08
C GLY A 470 -0.99 -10.11 2.95
N LEU A 471 -2.20 -9.96 3.50
CA LEU A 471 -2.90 -11.04 4.22
C LEU A 471 -4.02 -11.70 3.41
N TRP A 472 -4.57 -10.98 2.44
CA TRP A 472 -5.69 -11.44 1.61
C TRP A 472 -5.67 -10.69 0.28
N ILE A 473 -5.95 -11.41 -0.81
CA ILE A 473 -6.19 -10.85 -2.14
C ILE A 473 -7.57 -11.31 -2.58
N GLU A 474 -8.30 -10.44 -3.26
CA GLU A 474 -9.68 -10.71 -3.66
C GLU A 474 -9.75 -11.85 -4.67
N ALA A 475 -10.42 -12.93 -4.26
CA ALA A 475 -10.57 -14.18 -5.01
C ALA A 475 -11.70 -14.08 -6.07
N GLU A 476 -12.22 -15.22 -6.51
CA GLU A 476 -13.44 -15.26 -7.32
C GLU A 476 -14.67 -15.07 -6.42
N ASP A 477 -15.65 -14.32 -6.91
CA ASP A 477 -16.90 -14.10 -6.18
C ASP A 477 -17.79 -15.33 -6.38
N LEU A 478 -18.06 -16.07 -5.29
CA LEU A 478 -18.64 -17.42 -5.31
C LEU A 478 -20.14 -17.43 -5.68
N ASP A 479 -20.44 -17.19 -6.95
CA ASP A 479 -21.75 -17.20 -7.63
C ASP A 479 -22.92 -16.57 -6.82
N SER A 480 -22.60 -15.52 -6.06
CA SER A 480 -23.50 -14.79 -5.16
C SER A 480 -24.60 -13.99 -5.88
N GLY A 481 -24.51 -13.89 -7.22
CA GLY A 481 -25.27 -12.95 -8.04
C GLY A 481 -24.99 -11.46 -7.75
N THR A 482 -24.07 -11.14 -6.83
CA THR A 482 -23.89 -9.81 -6.23
C THR A 482 -22.42 -9.39 -6.27
N PRO A 483 -21.97 -8.69 -7.34
CA PRO A 483 -20.55 -8.46 -7.60
C PRO A 483 -19.79 -7.78 -6.44
N GLY A 484 -18.77 -8.47 -5.93
CA GLY A 484 -17.97 -8.08 -4.78
C GLY A 484 -18.54 -8.55 -3.43
N GLN A 485 -19.25 -9.69 -3.38
CA GLN A 485 -19.75 -10.25 -2.12
C GLN A 485 -18.62 -10.77 -1.23
N GLY A 486 -17.62 -11.48 -1.79
CA GLY A 486 -16.45 -11.91 -1.02
C GLY A 486 -15.67 -10.73 -0.39
N LEU A 487 -15.66 -9.58 -1.06
CA LEU A 487 -15.09 -8.33 -0.53
C LEU A 487 -15.96 -7.69 0.55
N TYR A 488 -17.29 -7.69 0.38
CA TYR A 488 -18.22 -7.33 1.46
C TYR A 488 -17.97 -8.18 2.71
N ASP A 489 -17.84 -9.48 2.56
CA ASP A 489 -17.67 -10.41 3.67
C ASP A 489 -16.31 -10.25 4.37
N TYR A 490 -15.25 -9.91 3.61
CA TYR A 490 -13.94 -9.57 4.18
C TYR A 490 -13.96 -8.24 4.97
N PHE A 491 -14.67 -7.22 4.46
CA PHE A 491 -14.84 -5.94 5.16
C PHE A 491 -15.68 -6.10 6.43
N TYR A 492 -16.81 -6.81 6.34
CA TYR A 492 -17.80 -6.96 7.41
C TYR A 492 -17.61 -8.24 8.24
N ARG A 493 -16.40 -8.79 8.30
CA ARG A 493 -15.98 -10.04 8.99
C ARG A 493 -16.25 -10.15 10.51
N ILE A 494 -17.02 -9.21 11.09
CA ILE A 494 -17.58 -9.23 12.45
C ILE A 494 -19.11 -9.32 12.31
N TRP A 495 -19.68 -10.52 12.46
CA TRP A 495 -21.11 -10.75 12.15
C TRP A 495 -22.04 -10.75 13.37
N ALA A 496 -21.50 -10.83 14.58
CA ALA A 496 -22.29 -10.96 15.80
C ALA A 496 -21.66 -10.14 16.94
N CYS A 497 -21.80 -8.82 16.91
CA CYS A 497 -21.51 -7.99 18.07
C CYS A 497 -22.43 -6.76 18.07
N ASN A 498 -22.82 -6.29 19.25
CA ASN A 498 -23.81 -5.22 19.40
C ASN A 498 -23.15 -3.82 19.41
N VAL A 499 -23.96 -2.76 19.58
CA VAL A 499 -23.52 -1.35 19.56
C VAL A 499 -22.62 -0.95 20.74
N LEU A 500 -22.50 -1.81 21.76
CA LEU A 500 -21.62 -1.64 22.93
C LEU A 500 -20.34 -2.51 22.86
N CYS A 501 -20.25 -3.42 21.88
CA CYS A 501 -18.98 -4.00 21.48
C CYS A 501 -18.09 -2.94 20.79
N SER A 502 -16.76 -3.13 20.86
CA SER A 502 -15.83 -2.48 19.94
C SER A 502 -14.68 -3.41 19.57
N TYR A 503 -14.37 -3.44 18.27
CA TYR A 503 -13.20 -4.11 17.70
C TYR A 503 -11.96 -3.23 17.84
N GLY A 504 -10.86 -3.83 18.30
CA GLY A 504 -9.53 -3.24 18.31
C GLY A 504 -8.52 -4.11 17.54
N GLU A 505 -7.67 -3.47 16.75
CA GLU A 505 -6.57 -4.11 16.03
C GLU A 505 -5.30 -3.28 16.21
N THR A 506 -4.20 -3.93 16.56
CA THR A 506 -2.88 -3.29 16.69
C THR A 506 -1.77 -4.21 16.15
N TRP A 507 -0.67 -3.61 15.71
CA TRP A 507 0.39 -4.30 14.98
C TRP A 507 1.78 -3.93 15.53
N GLN A 508 2.64 -4.93 15.77
CA GLN A 508 3.98 -4.72 16.33
C GLN A 508 4.99 -5.76 15.81
N THR A 509 6.18 -5.31 15.39
CA THR A 509 7.30 -6.20 15.03
C THR A 509 7.89 -6.90 16.26
N VAL A 510 8.19 -8.19 16.12
CA VAL A 510 8.77 -9.04 17.15
C VAL A 510 10.25 -9.23 16.86
N GLY A 511 11.10 -8.67 17.73
CA GLY A 511 12.55 -8.64 17.49
C GLY A 511 12.94 -7.54 16.50
N GLU A 512 13.80 -7.87 15.55
CA GLU A 512 14.26 -6.95 14.49
C GLU A 512 14.07 -7.62 13.12
N ALA A 513 13.67 -6.84 12.10
CA ALA A 513 13.59 -7.31 10.72
C ALA A 513 15.00 -7.44 10.13
N VAL A 514 15.26 -8.56 9.44
CA VAL A 514 16.52 -8.81 8.73
C VAL A 514 16.35 -8.38 7.27
N THR A 515 17.02 -7.30 6.85
CA THR A 515 16.97 -6.80 5.48
C THR A 515 18.20 -7.20 4.67
N THR A 516 18.01 -7.75 3.48
CA THR A 516 19.08 -8.18 2.55
C THR A 516 18.91 -7.54 1.16
N GLY A 517 19.84 -7.80 0.23
CA GLY A 517 19.93 -7.20 -1.10
C GLY A 517 20.29 -5.70 -1.16
N GLY A 518 20.06 -4.93 -0.10
CA GLY A 518 20.30 -3.49 -0.03
C GLY A 518 19.01 -2.68 0.00
N THR A 519 19.06 -1.43 -0.47
CA THR A 519 17.92 -0.49 -0.42
C THR A 519 17.84 0.38 -1.66
N PHE A 520 16.62 0.71 -2.08
CA PHE A 520 16.33 1.67 -3.15
C PHE A 520 15.29 2.70 -2.71
N THR A 521 15.10 3.74 -3.51
CA THR A 521 14.05 4.75 -3.34
C THR A 521 13.01 4.62 -4.45
N ASN A 522 11.74 4.84 -4.12
CA ASN A 522 10.67 4.96 -5.11
C ASN A 522 10.20 6.44 -5.20
N PRO A 523 10.77 7.26 -6.11
CA PRO A 523 10.37 8.65 -6.28
C PRO A 523 9.00 8.78 -6.97
N GLN A 524 8.35 9.94 -6.84
CA GLN A 524 7.23 10.32 -7.70
C GLN A 524 7.73 10.62 -9.11
N ILE A 525 7.81 9.58 -9.94
CA ILE A 525 7.97 9.71 -11.39
C ILE A 525 6.60 10.04 -11.98
N VAL A 526 6.54 11.05 -12.84
CA VAL A 526 5.39 11.35 -13.72
C VAL A 526 5.78 10.88 -15.12
N GLU A 527 4.88 10.16 -15.79
CA GLU A 527 5.17 9.58 -17.10
C GLU A 527 4.77 10.56 -18.21
N GLU A 528 5.75 11.02 -18.99
CA GLU A 528 5.57 11.98 -20.08
C GLU A 528 5.25 11.27 -21.40
N PHE A 529 3.96 11.04 -21.64
CA PHE A 529 3.42 10.54 -22.90
C PHE A 529 3.68 11.53 -24.04
N LYS A 530 4.79 11.34 -24.75
CA LYS A 530 5.16 12.13 -25.94
C LYS A 530 4.74 11.37 -27.18
N THR A 531 4.05 12.05 -28.10
CA THR A 531 3.87 11.56 -29.46
C THR A 531 5.22 11.32 -30.12
N THR A 532 5.40 10.16 -30.73
CA THR A 532 6.49 9.92 -31.67
C THR A 532 6.21 10.71 -32.97
N GLN A 533 7.25 11.36 -33.50
CA GLN A 533 7.23 12.13 -34.77
C GLN A 533 8.23 11.54 -35.77
#